data_AF-A0AAT9S4S9-F1
#
_entry.id   AF-A0AAT9S4S9-F1
#
_cell.length_a   1.000
_cell.length_b   1.000
_cell.length_c   1.000
_cell.angle_alpha   90.00
_cell.angle_beta   90.00
_cell.angle_gamma   90.00
#
_symmetry.space_group_name_H-M   'P 1'
#
loop_
_entity.id
_entity.type
_entity.pdbx_description
1 polymer ?
#
loop_
_entity_poly.entity_id
_entity_poly.type
_entity_poly.pdbx_seq_one_letter_code
_entity_poly.pdbx_strand_id
1 'polypeptide(L)'
;MEGVVAGLDLQGVVVGWSPAAERLLGYSAREILNQPASALLAEGEVQAVDMAAQCRAQGSWRGTVALRHHDGSTARPGRSHGRHGRA
;
A
#
# COMPACT_ATOMS: atom_id res chain seq x y z
N MET A 1 -15.83 -8.18 9.27
CA MET A 1 -14.82 -8.37 8.22
C MET A 1 -13.88 -7.19 8.34
N GLU A 2 -12.72 -7.37 8.98
CA GLU A 2 -11.79 -6.26 9.18
C GLU A 2 -10.91 -6.13 7.94
N GLY A 3 -11.11 -5.05 7.17
CA GLY A 3 -10.28 -4.74 6.02
C GLY A 3 -8.88 -4.31 6.44
N VAL A 4 -7.90 -4.58 5.58
CA VAL A 4 -6.58 -3.95 5.68
C VAL A 4 -6.75 -2.52 5.15
N VAL A 5 -6.58 -1.54 6.03
CA VAL A 5 -6.82 -0.11 5.72
C VAL A 5 -5.67 0.71 6.27
N ALA A 6 -5.13 1.59 5.43
CA ALA A 6 -4.23 2.66 5.83
C ALA A 6 -4.87 4.00 5.45
N GLY A 7 -4.89 4.94 6.39
CA GLY A 7 -5.36 6.30 6.17
C GLY A 7 -4.19 7.21 5.85
N LEU A 8 -4.29 8.01 4.79
CA LEU A 8 -3.29 8.99 4.39
C LEU A 8 -3.88 10.41 4.47
N ASP A 9 -3.07 11.38 4.85
CA ASP A 9 -3.43 12.79 4.72
C ASP A 9 -3.22 13.31 3.28
N LEU A 10 -3.53 14.60 3.05
CA LEU A 10 -3.39 15.26 1.75
C LEU A 10 -1.93 15.39 1.27
N GLN A 11 -0.96 15.23 2.17
CA GLN A 11 0.48 15.21 1.88
C GLN A 11 1.01 13.79 1.67
N GLY A 12 0.15 12.76 1.78
CA GLY A 12 0.53 11.36 1.65
C GLY A 12 1.19 10.78 2.91
N VAL A 13 0.99 11.41 4.08
CA VAL A 13 1.48 10.92 5.37
C VAL A 13 0.48 9.95 5.97
N VAL A 14 0.96 8.84 6.52
CA VAL A 14 0.10 7.85 7.16
C VAL A 14 -0.43 8.40 8.48
N VAL A 15 -1.74 8.58 8.55
CA VAL A 15 -2.48 9.06 9.74
C VAL A 15 -3.37 7.98 10.35
N GLY A 16 -3.51 6.84 9.67
CA GLY A 16 -4.28 5.70 10.16
C GLY A 16 -3.68 4.38 9.73
N TRP A 17 -3.71 3.40 10.63
CA TRP A 17 -3.15 2.08 10.40
C TRP A 17 -4.01 1.03 11.10
N SER A 18 -4.57 0.07 10.35
CA SER A 18 -5.41 -0.97 10.95
C SER A 18 -4.58 -2.13 11.52
N PRO A 19 -5.02 -2.83 12.57
CA PRO A 19 -4.32 -4.01 13.09
C PRO A 19 -4.14 -5.12 12.05
N ALA A 20 -5.02 -5.19 11.05
CA ALA A 20 -4.86 -6.10 9.92
C ALA A 20 -3.69 -5.68 9.01
N ALA A 21 -3.44 -4.38 8.82
CA ALA A 21 -2.27 -3.87 8.11
C ALA A 21 -0.97 -4.15 8.86
N GLU A 22 -0.97 -4.03 10.20
CA GLU A 22 0.18 -4.39 11.03
C GLU A 22 0.59 -5.85 10.82
N ARG A 23 -0.37 -6.77 10.87
CA ARG A 23 -0.11 -8.20 10.67
C ARG A 23 0.36 -8.55 9.26
N LEU A 24 -0.10 -7.81 8.25
CA LEU A 24 0.24 -8.08 6.86
C LEU A 24 1.62 -7.53 6.48
N LEU A 25 1.98 -6.37 7.03
CA LEU A 25 3.18 -5.60 6.62
C LEU A 25 4.29 -5.64 7.68
N GLY A 26 3.98 -6.14 8.88
CA GLY A 26 4.92 -6.29 9.99
C GLY A 26 5.31 -4.97 10.66
N TYR A 27 4.70 -3.86 10.26
CA TYR A 27 4.91 -2.55 10.86
C TYR A 27 3.84 -2.24 11.89
N SER A 28 4.26 -1.83 13.08
CA SER A 28 3.36 -1.33 14.11
C SER A 28 2.82 0.05 13.71
N ALA A 29 1.60 0.41 14.12
CA ALA A 29 1.10 1.77 13.91
C ALA A 29 2.07 2.84 14.43
N ARG A 30 2.76 2.60 15.55
CA ARG A 30 3.76 3.54 16.08
C ARG A 30 4.95 3.81 15.17
N GLU A 31 5.32 2.85 14.33
CA GLU A 31 6.47 2.96 13.44
C GLU A 31 6.11 3.70 12.15
N ILE A 32 4.83 3.62 11.76
CA ILE A 32 4.34 4.09 10.46
C ILE A 32 3.50 5.36 10.56
N LEU A 33 2.84 5.61 11.68
CA LEU A 33 2.10 6.85 11.89
C LEU A 33 3.06 8.05 11.79
N ASN A 34 2.62 9.08 11.08
CA ASN A 34 3.41 10.26 10.72
C ASN A 34 4.60 10.00 9.79
N GLN A 35 4.70 8.81 9.19
CA GLN A 35 5.65 8.54 8.13
C GLN A 35 5.01 8.75 6.76
N PRO A 36 5.78 9.19 5.74
CA PRO A 36 5.28 9.28 4.39
C PRO A 36 4.98 7.88 3.84
N ALA A 37 3.83 7.70 3.20
CA ALA A 37 3.42 6.43 2.62
C ALA A 37 4.40 5.92 1.54
N SER A 38 5.18 6.82 0.94
CA SER A 38 6.25 6.47 0.00
C SER A 38 7.32 5.56 0.62
N ALA A 39 7.54 5.62 1.94
CA ALA A 39 8.47 4.74 2.63
C ALA A 39 8.02 3.27 2.64
N LEU A 40 6.69 3.06 2.56
CA LEU A 40 6.06 1.75 2.53
C LEU A 40 5.95 1.18 1.11
N LEU A 41 6.11 2.00 0.06
CA LEU A 41 6.04 1.52 -1.32
C LEU A 41 7.36 0.88 -1.72
N ALA A 42 7.29 -0.30 -2.33
CA ALA A 42 8.47 -1.02 -2.80
C ALA A 42 9.21 -0.28 -3.93
N GLU A 43 8.46 0.43 -4.80
CA GLU A 43 9.01 1.25 -5.88
C GLU A 43 9.06 2.75 -5.52
N GLY A 44 8.85 3.08 -4.24
CA GLY A 44 9.15 4.38 -3.64
C GLY A 44 8.33 5.57 -4.15
N GLU A 45 9.03 6.71 -4.33
CA GLU A 45 8.46 8.05 -4.55
C GLU A 45 7.72 8.19 -5.89
N VAL A 46 8.21 7.54 -6.95
CA VAL A 46 7.58 7.58 -8.29
C VAL A 46 6.17 6.98 -8.23
N GLN A 47 6.03 5.84 -7.55
CA GLN A 47 4.74 5.14 -7.40
C GLN A 47 3.76 5.94 -6.52
N ALA A 48 4.27 6.66 -5.52
CA ALA A 48 3.46 7.56 -4.69
C ALA A 48 2.92 8.75 -5.50
N VAL A 49 3.78 9.35 -6.33
CA VAL A 49 3.42 10.50 -7.18
C VAL A 49 2.36 10.09 -8.21
N ASP A 50 2.53 8.94 -8.88
CA ASP A 50 1.54 8.44 -9.84
C ASP A 50 0.18 8.15 -9.19
N MET A 51 0.19 7.51 -8.02
CA MET A 51 -1.03 7.23 -7.26
C MET A 51 -1.72 8.53 -6.82
N ALA A 52 -0.96 9.50 -6.30
CA ALA A 52 -1.47 10.79 -5.88
C ALA A 52 -2.03 11.61 -7.06
N ALA A 53 -1.35 11.60 -8.20
CA ALA A 53 -1.79 12.26 -9.42
C ALA A 53 -3.12 11.65 -9.92
N GLN A 54 -3.23 10.31 -9.92
CA GLN A 54 -4.45 9.62 -10.34
C GLN A 54 -5.61 9.85 -9.36
N CYS A 55 -5.36 9.82 -8.04
CA CYS A 55 -6.35 10.20 -7.02
C CYS A 55 -6.85 11.64 -7.22
N ARG A 56 -5.95 12.59 -7.49
CA ARG A 56 -6.32 14.00 -7.74
C ARG A 56 -7.12 14.18 -9.02
N ALA A 57 -6.77 13.45 -10.08
CA ALA A 57 -7.45 13.54 -11.37
C ALA A 57 -8.83 12.87 -11.37
N GLN A 58 -9.01 11.77 -10.64
CA GLN A 58 -10.19 10.90 -10.75
C GLN A 58 -10.99 10.79 -9.45
N GLY A 59 -10.59 11.49 -8.39
CA GLY A 59 -11.19 11.45 -7.05
C GLY A 59 -10.94 10.15 -6.28
N SER A 60 -10.48 9.10 -6.94
CA SER A 60 -10.07 7.84 -6.34
C SER A 60 -9.04 7.14 -7.22
N TRP A 61 -8.15 6.40 -6.59
CA TRP A 61 -7.24 5.50 -7.27
C TRP A 61 -7.53 4.07 -6.83
N ARG A 62 -7.62 3.16 -7.80
CA ARG A 62 -7.79 1.72 -7.57
C ARG A 62 -6.71 0.98 -8.35
N GLY A 63 -5.75 0.43 -7.63
CA GLY A 63 -4.69 -0.36 -8.23
C GLY A 63 -3.98 -1.21 -7.20
N THR A 64 -3.03 -2.00 -7.69
CA THR A 64 -2.24 -2.91 -6.88
C THR A 64 -0.87 -2.29 -6.68
N VAL A 65 -0.54 -1.87 -5.45
CA VAL A 65 0.81 -1.43 -5.08
C VAL A 65 1.56 -2.53 -4.37
N ALA A 66 2.85 -2.65 -4.69
CA ALA A 66 3.76 -3.49 -3.92
C ALA A 66 4.20 -2.72 -2.68
N LEU A 67 3.95 -3.29 -1.51
CA LEU A 67 4.39 -2.70 -0.25
C LEU A 67 5.65 -3.41 0.23
N ARG A 68 6.57 -2.64 0.79
CA ARG A 68 7.74 -3.17 1.49
C ARG A 68 7.26 -3.65 2.86
N HIS A 69 7.58 -4.89 3.20
CA HIS A 69 7.39 -5.45 4.53
C HIS A 69 8.60 -5.07 5.41
N HIS A 70 8.41 -5.05 6.73
CA HIS A 70 9.46 -4.65 7.68
C HIS A 70 10.72 -5.55 7.63
N ASP A 71 10.58 -6.81 7.20
CA ASP A 71 11.68 -7.77 7.06
C ASP A 71 12.52 -7.57 5.77
N GLY A 72 12.15 -6.59 4.93
CA GLY A 72 12.77 -6.33 3.63
C GLY A 72 12.12 -7.05 2.44
N SER A 73 11.17 -7.96 2.68
CA SER A 73 10.40 -8.62 1.62
C SER A 73 9.40 -7.65 1.00
N THR A 74 9.14 -7.76 -0.30
CA THR A 74 8.07 -6.99 -0.94
C THR A 74 6.79 -7.82 -0.97
N ALA A 75 5.77 -7.38 -0.23
CA ALA A 75 4.42 -7.89 -0.33
C ALA A 75 3.82 -7.38 -1.64
N ARG A 76 4.06 -8.10 -2.74
CA ARG A 76 3.27 -7.94 -3.97
C ARG A 76 1.93 -8.63 -3.73
N PRO A 77 0.79 -7.94 -3.91
CA PRO A 77 -0.49 -8.63 -3.92
C PRO A 77 -0.41 -9.65 -5.04
N GLY A 78 -0.62 -10.93 -4.71
CA GLY A 78 -0.42 -12.03 -5.64
C GLY A 78 -1.18 -11.75 -6.93
N ARG A 79 -0.46 -11.58 -8.04
CA ARG A 79 -1.07 -11.75 -9.36
C ARG A 79 -1.59 -13.18 -9.36
N SER A 80 -2.89 -13.36 -9.17
CA SER A 80 -3.55 -14.60 -9.55
C SER A 80 -3.32 -14.74 -11.04
N HIS A 81 -2.27 -15.47 -11.42
CA HIS A 81 -2.10 -15.96 -12.76
C HIS A 81 -3.30 -16.87 -12.97
N GLY A 82 -4.31 -16.35 -13.68
CA GLY A 82 -5.33 -17.17 -14.29
C GLY A 82 -4.61 -18.16 -15.19
N ARG A 83 -4.42 -19.38 -14.68
CA ARG A 83 -4.03 -20.54 -15.46
C ARG A 83 -5.15 -20.80 -16.44
N HIS A 84 -5.12 -20.16 -17.60
CA HIS A 84 -5.87 -20.65 -18.76
C HIS A 84 -5.19 -21.91 -19.24
N GLY A 85 -5.51 -23.03 -18.58
CA GLY A 85 -5.45 -24.34 -19.19
C GLY A 85 -6.71 -24.55 -20.01
N ARG A 86 -6.54 -24.82 -21.30
CA ARG A 86 -7.40 -25.60 -22.22
C ARG A 86 -6.99 -25.19 -23.64
N ALA A 87 -6.84 -26.08 -24.61
CA ALA A 87 -6.88 -27.53 -24.70
C ALA A 87 -6.15 -27.89 -26.00
#